data_AF-B4XH89-F1
#
_entry.id   AF-B4XH89-F1
#
_cell.length_a   1.000
_cell.length_b   1.000
_cell.length_c   1.000
_cell.angle_alpha   90.00
_cell.angle_beta   90.00
_cell.angle_gamma   90.00
#
_symmetry.space_group_name_H-M   'P 1'
#
loop_
_entity.id
_entity.type
_entity.pdbx_description
1 polymer ?
#
loop_
_entity_poly.entity_id
_entity_poly.type
_entity_poly.pdbx_seq_one_letter_code
_entity_poly.pdbx_strand_id
1 'polypeptide(L)'
;MLLGEDLVFFKENIGIQEKYLISFDNIINYFGIYRKGTALFLTDELKVRNYWLRNIGHEEKKISRIIRSLAWCGHLELAQNLQKLAIALIQEKGVLKEGTLDIWQHLLDEY
;
A
#
# COMPACT_ATOMS: atom_id res chain seq x y z
N MET A 1 -4.84 13.68 9.07
CA MET A 1 -4.32 12.44 9.67
C MET A 1 -5.16 12.20 10.91
N LEU A 2 -5.69 11.00 11.12
CA LEU A 2 -6.49 10.69 12.31
C LEU A 2 -5.53 10.62 13.51
N LEU A 3 -5.84 11.32 14.60
CA LEU A 3 -4.99 11.38 15.79
C LEU A 3 -5.85 11.20 17.05
N GLY A 4 -5.26 10.61 18.10
CA GLY A 4 -5.93 10.46 19.40
C GLY A 4 -7.22 9.65 19.31
N GLU A 5 -8.31 10.23 19.81
CA GLU A 5 -9.63 9.60 19.91
C GLU A 5 -10.21 9.17 18.55
N ASP A 6 -9.93 9.92 17.48
CA ASP A 6 -10.39 9.58 16.13
C ASP A 6 -9.80 8.25 15.64
N LEU A 7 -8.54 7.98 15.99
CA LEU A 7 -7.86 6.75 15.59
C LEU A 7 -8.39 5.55 16.36
N VAL A 8 -8.68 5.74 17.65
CA VAL A 8 -9.29 4.71 18.50
C VAL A 8 -10.69 4.39 17.98
N PHE A 9 -11.51 5.41 17.75
CA PHE A 9 -12.85 5.25 17.18
C PHE A 9 -12.82 4.52 15.83
N PHE A 10 -11.88 4.86 14.96
CA PHE A 10 -11.70 4.17 13.68
C PHE A 10 -11.33 2.69 13.88
N LYS A 11 -10.39 2.38 14.78
CA LYS A 11 -9.93 1.01 15.06
C LYS A 11 -11.00 0.12 15.68
N GLU A 12 -11.87 0.69 16.51
CA GLU A 12 -12.94 -0.03 17.19
C GLU A 12 -14.20 -0.20 16.34
N ASN A 13 -14.39 0.62 15.31
CA ASN A 13 -15.57 0.58 14.45
C ASN A 13 -15.37 -0.33 13.23
N ILE A 14 -15.84 -1.58 13.34
CA ILE A 14 -15.77 -2.60 12.28
C ILE A 14 -16.38 -2.10 10.95
N GLY A 15 -17.52 -1.39 10.99
CA GLY A 15 -18.16 -0.91 9.77
C GLY A 15 -17.34 0.16 9.02
N ILE A 16 -16.53 0.94 9.73
CA ILE A 16 -15.59 1.89 9.13
C ILE A 16 -14.37 1.15 8.56
N GLN A 17 -13.84 0.18 9.30
CA GLN A 17 -12.73 -0.69 8.86
C GLN A 17 -13.07 -1.41 7.54
N GLU A 18 -14.27 -2.00 7.44
CA GLU A 18 -14.73 -2.69 6.24
C GLU A 18 -14.83 -1.74 5.05
N LYS A 19 -15.42 -0.56 5.22
CA LYS A 19 -15.52 0.46 4.16
C LYS A 19 -14.15 0.97 3.73
N TYR A 20 -13.23 1.10 4.66
CA TYR A 20 -11.85 1.46 4.38
C TYR A 20 -11.16 0.39 3.55
N LEU A 21 -11.29 -0.89 3.92
CA LEU A 21 -10.71 -2.00 3.15
C LEU A 21 -11.31 -2.11 1.75
N ILE A 22 -12.61 -1.88 1.58
CA ILE A 22 -13.25 -1.81 0.25
C ILE A 22 -12.62 -0.69 -0.59
N SER A 23 -12.41 0.48 0.04
CA SER A 23 -11.76 1.62 -0.64
C SER A 23 -10.31 1.31 -1.00
N PHE A 24 -9.58 0.66 -0.09
CA PHE A 24 -8.22 0.18 -0.33
C PHE A 24 -8.16 -0.79 -1.52
N ASP A 25 -9.07 -1.77 -1.59
CA ASP A 25 -9.10 -2.76 -2.67
C ASP A 25 -9.30 -2.08 -4.02
N ASN A 26 -10.20 -1.10 -4.11
CA ASN A 26 -10.43 -0.32 -5.33
C ASN A 26 -9.18 0.47 -5.74
N ILE A 27 -8.50 1.10 -4.77
CA ILE A 27 -7.28 1.90 -5.03
C ILE A 27 -6.13 1.00 -5.45
N ILE A 28 -5.90 -0.14 -4.78
CA ILE A 28 -4.74 -0.99 -5.05
C ILE A 28 -4.90 -1.77 -6.37
N ASN A 29 -6.15 -2.01 -6.80
CA ASN A 29 -6.46 -2.57 -8.11
C ASN A 29 -6.02 -1.67 -9.27
N TYR A 30 -6.05 -0.33 -9.10
CA TYR A 30 -5.46 0.60 -10.09
C TYR A 30 -3.97 0.33 -10.32
N PHE A 31 -3.25 -0.11 -9.28
CA PHE A 31 -1.84 -0.47 -9.35
C PHE A 31 -1.62 -1.92 -9.77
N GLY A 32 -2.65 -2.63 -10.24
CA GLY A 32 -2.56 -4.01 -10.72
C GLY A 32 -2.35 -5.04 -9.60
N ILE A 33 -2.79 -4.71 -8.38
CA ILE A 33 -2.70 -5.59 -7.21
C ILE A 33 -4.10 -5.85 -6.69
N TYR A 34 -4.36 -7.06 -6.19
CA TYR A 34 -5.59 -7.38 -5.47
C TYR A 34 -5.28 -8.13 -4.17
N ARG A 35 -6.25 -8.12 -3.27
CA ARG A 35 -6.13 -8.68 -1.91
C ARG A 35 -7.00 -9.92 -1.72
N LYS A 36 -6.51 -10.89 -0.93
CA LYS A 36 -7.32 -11.95 -0.31
C LYS A 36 -6.92 -12.06 1.16
N GLY A 37 -7.79 -11.61 2.08
CA GLY A 37 -7.43 -11.48 3.49
C GLY A 37 -6.34 -10.43 3.69
N THR A 38 -5.19 -10.81 4.25
CA THR A 38 -4.00 -9.94 4.37
C THR A 38 -3.00 -10.16 3.24
N ALA A 39 -3.18 -11.18 2.41
CA ALA A 39 -2.30 -11.50 1.29
C ALA A 39 -2.61 -10.64 0.06
N LEU A 40 -1.56 -10.25 -0.66
CA LEU A 40 -1.63 -9.41 -1.87
C LEU A 40 -1.05 -10.16 -3.07
N PHE A 41 -1.67 -9.96 -4.22
CA PHE A 41 -1.37 -10.67 -5.45
C PHE A 41 -1.38 -9.72 -6.64
N LEU A 42 -0.61 -10.06 -7.68
CA LEU A 42 -0.60 -9.31 -8.93
C LEU A 42 -1.77 -9.76 -9.81
N THR A 43 -2.43 -8.80 -10.47
CA THR A 43 -3.34 -9.13 -11.57
C THR A 43 -2.56 -9.69 -12.75
N ASP A 44 -3.23 -10.45 -13.62
CA ASP A 44 -2.56 -11.05 -14.78
C ASP A 44 -2.04 -9.99 -15.75
N GLU A 45 -2.71 -8.85 -15.85
CA GLU A 45 -2.25 -7.71 -16.65
C GLU A 45 -0.94 -7.13 -16.12
N LEU A 46 -0.75 -7.06 -14.80
CA LEU A 46 0.50 -6.55 -14.22
C LEU A 46 1.64 -7.56 -14.36
N LYS A 47 1.36 -8.87 -14.25
CA LYS A 47 2.40 -9.91 -14.40
C LYS A 47 3.11 -9.81 -15.75
N VAL A 48 2.35 -9.61 -16.82
CA VAL A 48 2.88 -9.52 -18.20
C VAL A 48 3.36 -8.12 -18.59
N ARG A 49 3.07 -7.09 -17.78
CA ARG A 49 3.51 -5.72 -18.04
C ARG A 49 5.00 -5.57 -17.74
N ASN A 50 5.71 -4.84 -18.61
CA ASN A 50 7.15 -4.57 -18.48
C ASN A 50 7.49 -3.48 -17.45
N TYR A 51 6.48 -2.73 -16.98
CA TYR A 51 6.65 -1.73 -15.94
C TYR A 51 5.55 -1.85 -14.89
N TRP A 52 5.82 -1.45 -13.65
CA TRP A 52 4.76 -1.34 -12.63
C TRP A 52 4.20 0.08 -12.54
N LEU A 53 5.00 1.00 -11.99
CA LEU A 53 4.63 2.40 -11.84
C LEU A 53 5.05 3.22 -13.05
N ARG A 54 4.17 4.13 -13.47
CA ARG A 54 4.45 5.12 -14.51
C ARG A 54 5.30 6.24 -13.91
N ASN A 55 6.20 6.79 -14.72
CA ASN A 55 6.99 7.96 -14.32
C ASN A 55 6.19 9.28 -14.41
N ILE A 56 4.93 9.27 -13.98
CA ILE A 56 4.04 10.45 -13.93
C ILE A 56 3.26 10.43 -12.62
N GLY A 57 2.73 11.58 -12.19
CA GLY A 57 1.71 11.63 -11.13
C GLY A 57 2.14 11.15 -9.74
N HIS A 58 3.45 11.12 -9.45
CA HIS A 58 4.02 10.74 -8.15
C HIS A 58 3.48 9.41 -7.58
N GLU A 59 3.36 8.39 -8.43
CA GLU A 59 2.78 7.09 -8.05
C GLU A 59 3.48 6.45 -6.84
N GLU A 60 4.80 6.57 -6.75
CA GLU A 60 5.58 6.06 -5.61
C GLU A 60 5.13 6.68 -4.28
N LYS A 61 4.86 8.00 -4.27
CA LYS A 61 4.36 8.71 -3.08
C LYS A 61 2.95 8.28 -2.73
N LYS A 62 2.12 7.88 -3.71
CA LYS A 62 0.78 7.35 -3.45
C LYS A 62 0.89 6.00 -2.74
N ILE A 63 1.76 5.11 -3.20
CA ILE A 63 2.04 3.83 -2.53
C ILE A 63 2.52 4.05 -1.10
N SER A 64 3.45 4.99 -0.87
CA SER A 64 3.89 5.32 0.49
C SER A 64 2.74 5.76 1.41
N ARG A 65 1.84 6.60 0.91
CA ARG A 65 0.67 7.06 1.68
C ARG A 65 -0.31 5.92 1.99
N ILE A 66 -0.51 5.02 1.05
CA ILE A 66 -1.39 3.85 1.23
C ILE A 66 -0.82 2.94 2.32
N ILE A 67 0.48 2.59 2.25
CA ILE A 67 1.15 1.76 3.26
C ILE A 67 1.03 2.38 4.66
N ARG A 68 1.35 3.67 4.79
CA ARG A 68 1.22 4.37 6.09
C ARG A 68 -0.22 4.43 6.58
N SER A 69 -1.18 4.67 5.67
CA SER A 69 -2.60 4.68 6.02
C SER A 69 -3.06 3.34 6.56
N LEU A 70 -2.64 2.22 5.95
CA LEU A 70 -2.97 0.88 6.43
C LEU A 70 -2.47 0.68 7.86
N ALA A 71 -1.21 1.00 8.10
CA ALA A 71 -0.58 0.85 9.41
C ALA A 71 -1.27 1.72 10.48
N TRP A 72 -1.51 3.01 10.19
CA TRP A 72 -2.24 3.89 11.10
C TRP A 72 -3.64 3.38 11.41
N CYS A 73 -4.36 2.92 10.39
CA CYS A 73 -5.75 2.45 10.52
C CYS A 73 -5.89 1.10 11.24
N GLY A 74 -4.78 0.47 11.67
CA GLY A 74 -4.80 -0.78 12.43
C GLY A 74 -4.56 -2.04 11.58
N HIS A 75 -4.20 -1.89 10.31
CA HIS A 75 -3.92 -3.01 9.40
C HIS A 75 -2.41 -3.19 9.17
N LEU A 76 -1.63 -3.28 10.25
CA LEU A 76 -0.17 -3.34 10.18
C LEU A 76 0.35 -4.51 9.33
N GLU A 77 -0.23 -5.70 9.48
CA GLU A 77 0.17 -6.87 8.68
C GLU A 77 -0.04 -6.64 7.18
N LEU A 78 -1.19 -6.07 6.80
CA LEU A 78 -1.48 -5.75 5.40
C LEU A 78 -0.55 -4.63 4.89
N ALA A 79 -0.17 -3.68 5.74
CA ALA A 79 0.80 -2.63 5.41
C ALA A 79 2.18 -3.22 5.11
N GLN A 80 2.67 -4.14 5.96
CA GLN A 80 3.94 -4.83 5.78
C GLN A 80 3.94 -5.71 4.53
N ASN A 81 2.85 -6.42 4.26
CA ASN A 81 2.68 -7.21 3.05
C ASN A 81 2.72 -6.32 1.79
N LEU A 82 2.09 -5.15 1.83
CA LEU A 82 2.14 -4.20 0.72
C LEU A 82 3.54 -3.60 0.55
N GLN A 83 4.21 -3.23 1.64
CA GLN A 83 5.58 -2.70 1.61
C GLN A 83 6.53 -3.71 0.95
N LYS A 84 6.50 -4.97 1.38
CA LYS A 84 7.30 -6.05 0.83
C LYS A 84 7.02 -6.27 -0.66
N LEU A 85 5.74 -6.33 -1.05
CA LEU A 85 5.34 -6.52 -2.44
C LEU A 85 5.78 -5.32 -3.31
N ALA A 86 5.61 -4.10 -2.82
CA ALA A 86 6.00 -2.89 -3.52
C ALA A 86 7.50 -2.85 -3.78
N ILE A 87 8.33 -3.16 -2.78
CA ILE A 87 9.79 -3.25 -2.91
C ILE A 87 10.17 -4.28 -3.99
N ALA A 88 9.60 -5.48 -3.95
CA ALA A 88 9.88 -6.52 -4.94
C ALA A 88 9.47 -6.07 -6.36
N LEU A 89 8.29 -5.48 -6.51
CA LEU A 89 7.77 -5.04 -7.81
C LEU A 89 8.58 -3.90 -8.42
N ILE A 90 9.00 -2.92 -7.62
CA ILE A 90 9.77 -1.79 -8.15
C ILE A 90 11.19 -2.20 -8.51
N GLN A 91 11.76 -3.21 -7.83
CA GLN A 91 13.04 -3.80 -8.20
C GLN A 91 12.94 -4.63 -9.50
N GLU A 92 11.85 -5.37 -9.69
CA GLU A 92 11.64 -6.21 -10.88
C GLU A 92 11.23 -5.41 -12.12
N LYS A 93 10.28 -4.48 -11.97
CA LYS A 93 9.57 -3.82 -13.08
C LYS A 93 9.64 -2.28 -13.02
N GLY A 94 10.37 -1.70 -12.07
CA GLY A 94 10.35 -0.25 -11.84
C GLY A 94 11.48 0.50 -12.51
N VAL A 95 11.22 1.77 -12.85
CA VAL A 95 12.29 2.76 -12.91
C VAL A 95 12.44 3.33 -11.51
N LEU A 96 13.47 2.89 -10.79
CA LEU A 96 13.76 3.35 -9.44
C LEU A 96 14.19 4.81 -9.47
N LYS A 97 13.35 5.71 -8.97
CA LYS A 97 13.82 7.04 -8.59
C LYS A 97 14.77 6.91 -7.41
N GLU A 98 15.80 7.75 -7.43
CA GLU A 98 16.79 7.80 -6.37
C GLU A 98 16.11 8.03 -5.01
N GLY A 99 16.49 7.23 -4.02
CA GLY A 99 15.95 7.30 -2.66
C GLY A 99 14.59 6.60 -2.43
N THR A 100 13.82 6.24 -3.45
CA THR A 100 12.49 5.62 -3.24
C THR A 100 12.57 4.27 -2.52
N LEU A 101 13.57 3.45 -2.86
CA LEU A 101 13.76 2.15 -2.23
C LEU A 101 14.08 2.29 -0.73
N ASP A 102 14.98 3.20 -0.39
CA ASP A 102 15.38 3.51 1.00
C ASP A 102 14.18 4.01 1.83
N ILE A 103 13.43 4.97 1.28
CA ILE A 103 12.19 5.47 1.90
C ILE A 103 11.20 4.33 2.14
N TRP A 104 11.06 3.40 1.19
CA TRP A 104 10.13 2.29 1.32
C TRP A 104 10.60 1.22 2.29
N GLN A 105 11.90 0.96 2.41
CA GLN A 105 12.45 0.02 3.39
C GLN A 105 12.17 0.47 4.82
N HIS A 106 12.30 1.77 5.08
CA HIS A 106 12.13 2.36 6.41
C HIS A 106 10.72 2.93 6.67
N LEU A 107 9.76 2.68 5.78
CA LEU A 107 8.47 3.38 5.79
C LEU A 107 7.61 3.09 7.02
N LEU A 108 7.80 1.92 7.63
CA LEU A 108 7.02 1.40 8.75
C LEU A 108 7.82 1.23 10.05
N ASP A 109 9.07 1.71 10.11
CA ASP A 109 9.95 1.52 11.27
C ASP A 109 9.42 2.14 12.57
N GLU A 110 8.48 3.09 12.45
CA GLU A 110 7.87 3.84 13.55
C GLU A 110 6.54 3.24 14.05
N TYR A 111 6.11 2.07 13.58
CA TYR A 111 4.79 1.47 13.85
C TYR A 111 4.83 0.21 14.71
#